data_AF-A0A957R299-F1
#
_entry.id   AF-A0A957R299-F1
#
_cell.length_a   1.000
_cell.length_b   1.000
_cell.length_c   1.000
_cell.angle_alpha   90.00
_cell.angle_beta   90.00
_cell.angle_gamma   90.00
#
_symmetry.space_group_name_H-M   'P 1'
#
loop_
_entity.id
_entity.type
_entity.pdbx_description
1 polymer ?
#
loop_
_entity_poly.entity_id
_entity_poly.type
_entity_poly.pdbx_seq_one_letter_code
_entity_poly.pdbx_strand_id
1 'polypeptide(L)'
;LCYGSDVYLGESIAVHEFAHTIKSMGLVFLDSNFTTTVENAYQNARNQGLWDNTYAGSNAEEYWAEGVQSYFNTNLQSDPPNGIHNHVNTRAELQAYDPGLYALIDEVFDGVVYTPTCP
;
A
#
# COMPACT_ATOMS: atom_id res chain seq x y z
N LEU A 1 1.04 7.14 15.97
CA LEU A 1 1.29 8.25 16.92
C LEU A 1 2.69 8.04 17.51
N CYS A 2 3.59 9.02 17.54
CA CYS A 2 5.01 8.75 17.87
C CYS A 2 5.28 8.49 19.38
N TYR A 3 4.41 7.76 20.07
CA TYR A 3 4.58 7.35 21.47
C TYR A 3 5.46 6.10 21.54
N GLY A 4 6.28 5.98 22.60
CA GLY A 4 7.12 4.79 22.81
C GLY A 4 6.33 3.49 23.08
N SER A 5 5.02 3.58 23.31
CA SER A 5 4.09 2.45 23.43
C SER A 5 3.27 2.19 22.17
N ASP A 6 3.52 2.93 21.08
CA ASP A 6 2.85 2.68 19.81
C ASP A 6 3.41 1.40 19.20
N VAL A 7 2.56 0.40 19.05
CA VAL A 7 2.92 -0.89 18.42
C VAL A 7 3.14 -0.75 16.91
N TYR A 8 2.70 0.36 16.33
CA TYR A 8 2.85 0.73 14.92
C TYR A 8 3.85 1.87 14.72
N LEU A 9 4.79 2.05 15.66
CA LEU A 9 5.79 3.10 15.59
C LEU A 9 6.60 3.00 14.28
N GLY A 10 6.42 3.98 13.39
CA GLY A 10 7.10 4.07 12.10
C GLY A 10 6.21 3.81 10.88
N GLU A 11 4.96 3.37 11.07
CA GLU A 11 3.93 3.36 10.03
C GLU A 11 2.68 4.16 10.42
N SER A 12 1.79 4.36 9.44
CA SER A 12 0.50 5.01 9.66
C SER A 12 -0.65 4.07 9.31
N ILE A 13 -1.18 3.38 10.32
CA ILE A 13 -2.42 2.61 10.22
C ILE A 13 -3.59 3.50 9.79
N ALA A 14 -3.58 4.79 10.14
CA ALA A 14 -4.60 5.71 9.65
C ALA A 14 -4.59 5.85 8.12
N VAL A 15 -3.42 5.83 7.47
CA VAL A 15 -3.33 5.84 6.00
C VAL A 15 -3.84 4.52 5.42
N HIS A 16 -3.50 3.40 6.04
CA HIS A 16 -3.98 2.06 5.67
C HIS A 16 -5.52 2.00 5.65
N GLU A 17 -6.14 2.28 6.78
CA GLU A 17 -7.60 2.15 6.94
C GLU A 17 -8.35 3.21 6.13
N PHE A 18 -7.74 4.38 5.92
CA PHE A 18 -8.32 5.39 5.07
C PHE A 18 -8.21 5.03 3.58
N ALA A 19 -7.18 4.28 3.15
CA ALA A 19 -7.10 3.75 1.80
C ALA A 19 -8.23 2.76 1.51
N HIS A 20 -8.56 1.87 2.46
CA HIS A 20 -9.75 1.00 2.40
C HIS A 20 -11.04 1.84 2.26
N THR A 21 -11.15 2.91 3.04
CA THR A 21 -12.30 3.82 3.02
C THR A 21 -12.45 4.55 1.69
N ILE A 22 -11.36 5.12 1.15
CA ILE A 22 -11.35 5.81 -0.15
C ILE A 22 -11.81 4.85 -1.26
N LYS A 23 -11.30 3.62 -1.26
CA LYS A 23 -11.73 2.60 -2.23
C LYS A 23 -13.21 2.30 -2.09
N SER A 24 -13.63 1.84 -0.91
CA SER A 24 -14.98 1.29 -0.67
C SER A 24 -16.09 2.34 -0.69
N MET A 25 -15.80 3.60 -0.36
CA MET A 25 -16.80 4.67 -0.24
C MET A 25 -16.68 5.76 -1.31
N GLY A 26 -15.57 5.82 -2.03
CA GLY A 26 -15.33 6.81 -3.08
C GLY A 26 -15.19 6.16 -4.45
N LEU A 27 -14.09 5.44 -4.65
CA LEU A 27 -13.67 4.99 -5.98
C LEU A 27 -14.66 4.01 -6.62
N VAL A 28 -15.21 3.06 -5.87
CA VAL A 28 -16.19 2.09 -6.40
C VAL A 28 -17.51 2.74 -6.85
N PHE A 29 -17.82 3.95 -6.37
CA PHE A 29 -18.98 4.71 -6.81
C PHE A 29 -18.69 5.59 -8.04
N LEU A 30 -17.42 5.95 -8.25
CA LEU A 30 -16.96 6.72 -9.42
C LEU A 30 -16.65 5.80 -10.60
N ASP A 31 -16.08 4.63 -10.33
CA ASP A 31 -15.83 3.55 -11.28
C ASP A 31 -16.20 2.20 -10.65
N SER A 32 -17.31 1.62 -11.13
CA SER A 32 -17.79 0.33 -10.66
C SER A 32 -16.83 -0.83 -10.95
N ASN A 33 -15.85 -0.65 -11.83
CA ASN A 33 -14.84 -1.66 -12.15
C ASN A 33 -13.62 -1.59 -11.24
N PHE A 34 -13.48 -0.55 -10.41
CA PHE A 34 -12.26 -0.31 -9.64
C PHE A 34 -11.86 -1.50 -8.76
N THR A 35 -12.83 -2.18 -8.12
CA THR A 35 -12.58 -3.41 -7.36
C THR A 35 -11.94 -4.49 -8.23
N THR A 36 -12.47 -4.72 -9.43
CA THR A 36 -11.92 -5.69 -10.39
C THR A 36 -10.53 -5.28 -10.87
N THR A 37 -10.29 -3.98 -11.06
CA THR A 37 -8.97 -3.46 -11.45
C THR A 37 -7.93 -3.76 -10.37
N VAL A 38 -8.24 -3.50 -9.09
CA VAL A 38 -7.36 -3.84 -7.96
C VAL A 38 -7.12 -5.35 -7.87
N GLU A 39 -8.18 -6.17 -8.01
CA GLU A 39 -8.05 -7.63 -7.98
C GLU A 39 -7.14 -8.14 -9.10
N ASN A 40 -7.29 -7.64 -10.33
CA ASN A 40 -6.45 -8.04 -11.45
C ASN A 40 -4.98 -7.63 -11.24
N ALA A 41 -4.73 -6.43 -10.72
CA ALA A 41 -3.38 -5.99 -10.37
C ALA A 41 -2.75 -6.90 -9.31
N TYR A 42 -3.50 -7.22 -8.26
CA TYR A 42 -3.09 -8.15 -7.21
C TYR A 42 -2.75 -9.54 -7.77
N GLN A 43 -3.62 -10.13 -8.58
CA GLN A 43 -3.36 -11.45 -9.18
C GLN A 43 -2.12 -11.43 -10.09
N ASN A 44 -1.92 -10.37 -10.86
CA ASN A 44 -0.72 -10.20 -11.67
C ASN A 44 0.56 -10.10 -10.83
N ALA A 45 0.51 -9.37 -9.71
CA ALA A 45 1.63 -9.26 -8.77
C ALA A 45 1.95 -10.63 -8.12
N ARG A 46 0.93 -11.36 -7.67
CA ARG A 46 1.06 -12.72 -7.11
C ARG A 46 1.67 -13.70 -8.12
N ASN A 47 1.25 -13.65 -9.38
CA ASN A 47 1.81 -14.49 -10.46
C ASN A 47 3.29 -14.21 -10.74
N GLN A 48 3.78 -13.03 -10.38
CA GLN A 48 5.19 -12.65 -10.48
C GLN A 48 6.00 -12.96 -9.22
N GLY A 49 5.37 -13.52 -8.17
CA GLY A 49 6.00 -13.76 -6.86
C GLY A 49 6.21 -12.48 -6.05
N LEU A 50 5.53 -11.39 -6.40
CA LEU A 50 5.58 -10.16 -5.61
C LEU A 50 4.75 -10.33 -4.33
N TRP A 51 5.18 -9.62 -3.29
CA TRP A 51 4.53 -9.58 -1.98
C TRP A 51 4.47 -10.93 -1.26
N ASP A 52 5.29 -11.91 -1.68
CA ASP A 52 5.40 -13.19 -0.98
C ASP A 52 5.88 -13.01 0.46
N ASN A 53 5.22 -13.72 1.38
CA ASN A 53 5.45 -13.64 2.82
C ASN A 53 5.33 -12.20 3.39
N THR A 54 4.30 -11.47 2.94
CA THR A 54 3.92 -10.13 3.45
C THR A 54 2.42 -10.05 3.71
N TYR A 55 1.99 -9.04 4.45
CA TYR A 55 0.58 -8.73 4.68
C TYR A 55 -0.11 -8.22 3.41
N ALA A 56 0.59 -7.40 2.61
CA ALA A 56 0.15 -6.97 1.28
C ALA A 56 -0.14 -8.15 0.33
N GLY A 57 0.54 -9.28 0.52
CA GLY A 57 0.33 -10.51 -0.26
C GLY A 57 -0.85 -11.37 0.20
N SER A 58 -1.59 -10.96 1.23
CA SER A 58 -2.66 -11.78 1.83
C SER A 58 -3.97 -11.73 1.05
N ASN A 59 -4.37 -10.56 0.54
CA ASN A 59 -5.54 -10.35 -0.30
C ASN A 59 -5.47 -9.00 -1.04
N ALA A 60 -6.38 -8.77 -1.99
CA ALA A 60 -6.38 -7.57 -2.83
C ALA A 60 -6.72 -6.26 -2.09
N GLU A 61 -7.44 -6.33 -0.96
CA GLU A 61 -7.69 -5.14 -0.12
C GLU A 61 -6.40 -4.70 0.57
N GLU A 62 -5.69 -5.64 1.20
CA GLU A 62 -4.42 -5.34 1.89
C GLU A 62 -3.32 -4.96 0.90
N TYR A 63 -3.28 -5.59 -0.26
CA TYR A 63 -2.42 -5.18 -1.37
C TYR A 63 -2.59 -3.70 -1.73
N TRP A 64 -3.84 -3.24 -1.82
CA TRP A 64 -4.15 -1.83 -2.07
C TRP A 64 -3.71 -0.94 -0.90
N ALA A 65 -4.11 -1.26 0.33
CA ALA A 65 -3.87 -0.40 1.48
C ALA A 65 -2.39 -0.29 1.86
N GLU A 66 -1.65 -1.40 1.86
CA GLU A 66 -0.20 -1.44 2.08
C GLU A 66 0.54 -0.70 0.96
N GLY A 67 0.09 -0.84 -0.29
CA GLY A 67 0.60 -0.09 -1.43
C GLY A 67 0.44 1.42 -1.24
N VAL A 68 -0.73 1.88 -0.81
CA VAL A 68 -0.99 3.30 -0.54
C VAL A 68 -0.13 3.81 0.62
N GLN A 69 0.06 3.01 1.68
CA GLN A 69 1.01 3.36 2.75
C GLN A 69 2.43 3.54 2.21
N SER A 70 2.93 2.61 1.38
CA SER A 70 4.26 2.72 0.78
C SER A 70 4.35 3.92 -0.17
N TYR A 71 3.30 4.19 -0.97
CA TYR A 71 3.22 5.37 -1.85
C TYR A 71 3.32 6.70 -1.08
N PHE A 72 2.88 6.75 0.18
CA PHE A 72 3.00 7.93 1.04
C PHE A 72 4.17 7.87 2.02
N ASN A 73 5.07 6.88 1.90
CA ASN A 73 6.22 6.66 2.76
C ASN A 73 5.84 6.50 4.25
N THR A 74 4.71 5.84 4.50
CA THR A 74 4.20 5.56 5.85
C THR A 74 4.05 4.07 6.13
N ASN A 75 4.83 3.23 5.44
CA ASN A 75 4.92 1.81 5.71
C ASN A 75 6.24 1.48 6.41
N LEU A 76 6.31 0.33 7.06
CA LEU A 76 7.54 -0.22 7.63
C LEU A 76 8.22 -1.17 6.64
N GLN A 77 9.54 -1.22 6.72
CA GLN A 77 10.34 -2.17 5.96
C GLN A 77 10.80 -3.34 6.83
N SER A 78 10.97 -4.50 6.20
CA SER A 78 11.71 -5.65 6.72
C SER A 78 12.46 -6.34 5.58
N ASP A 79 13.76 -6.54 5.75
CA ASP A 79 14.56 -7.35 4.83
C ASP A 79 15.35 -8.39 5.64
N PRO A 80 15.01 -9.68 5.57
CA PRO A 80 14.06 -10.31 4.64
C PRO A 80 12.57 -10.08 5.01
N PRO A 81 11.62 -10.47 4.13
CA PRO A 81 10.19 -10.44 4.44
C PRO A 81 9.84 -11.27 5.70
N ASN A 82 9.03 -10.71 6.59
CA ASN A 82 8.78 -11.28 7.92
C ASN A 82 7.34 -11.80 8.13
N GLY A 83 6.56 -11.95 7.06
CA GLY A 83 5.14 -12.28 7.10
C GLY A 83 4.22 -11.06 7.16
N ILE A 84 4.76 -9.87 7.42
CA ILE A 84 4.03 -8.60 7.46
C ILE A 84 4.61 -7.64 6.43
N HIS A 85 5.88 -7.25 6.55
CA HIS A 85 6.54 -6.30 5.67
C HIS A 85 7.64 -6.97 4.84
N ASN A 86 8.01 -6.35 3.72
CA ASN A 86 9.22 -6.59 2.94
C ASN A 86 10.06 -5.30 2.85
N HIS A 87 11.01 -5.22 1.91
CA HIS A 87 11.85 -4.04 1.69
C HIS A 87 11.13 -2.84 1.06
N VAL A 88 9.83 -2.93 0.74
CA VAL A 88 9.11 -1.91 -0.02
C VAL A 88 8.27 -1.06 0.91
N ASN A 89 8.83 0.06 1.37
CA ASN A 89 8.14 0.96 2.29
C ASN A 89 8.09 2.42 1.84
N THR A 90 8.68 2.73 0.69
CA THR A 90 8.67 4.05 0.07
C THR A 90 8.01 4.04 -1.32
N ARG A 91 7.63 5.23 -1.80
CA ARG A 91 7.08 5.41 -3.16
C ARG A 91 8.05 4.95 -4.23
N ALA A 92 9.34 5.27 -4.06
CA ALA A 92 10.38 4.95 -5.01
C ALA A 92 10.60 3.43 -5.11
N GLU A 93 10.62 2.74 -3.96
CA GLU A 93 10.69 1.27 -3.93
C GLU A 93 9.44 0.64 -4.54
N LEU A 94 8.25 1.18 -4.23
CA LEU A 94 7.00 0.68 -4.81
C LEU A 94 7.01 0.79 -6.34
N GLN A 95 7.41 1.95 -6.87
CA GLN A 95 7.51 2.17 -8.31
C GLN A 95 8.49 1.19 -8.99
N ALA A 96 9.57 0.83 -8.31
CA ALA A 96 10.57 -0.10 -8.83
C ALA A 96 10.13 -1.58 -8.69
N TYR A 97 9.49 -1.93 -7.58
CA TYR A 97 9.14 -3.30 -7.22
C TYR A 97 7.81 -3.76 -7.84
N ASP A 98 6.76 -2.95 -7.73
CA ASP A 98 5.44 -3.21 -8.29
C ASP A 98 4.93 -1.98 -9.06
N PRO A 99 5.45 -1.75 -10.29
CA PRO A 99 5.05 -0.61 -11.11
C PRO A 99 3.55 -0.63 -11.49
N GLY A 100 2.90 -1.80 -11.44
CA GLY A 100 1.47 -1.93 -11.70
C GLY A 100 0.64 -1.33 -10.56
N LEU A 101 0.96 -1.70 -9.32
CA LEU A 101 0.34 -1.09 -8.13
C LEU A 101 0.64 0.41 -8.05
N TYR A 102 1.89 0.79 -8.31
CA TYR A 102 2.29 2.20 -8.33
C TYR A 102 1.39 3.00 -9.28
N ALA A 103 1.25 2.56 -10.54
CA ALA A 103 0.49 3.30 -11.54
C ALA A 103 -0.99 3.43 -11.16
N LEU A 104 -1.58 2.37 -10.60
CA LEU A 104 -2.96 2.37 -10.13
C LEU A 104 -3.18 3.39 -9.00
N ILE A 105 -2.25 3.47 -8.04
CA ILE A 105 -2.32 4.42 -6.93
C ILE A 105 -2.07 5.84 -7.45
N ASP A 106 -1.11 6.02 -8.35
CA ASP A 106 -0.76 7.32 -8.92
C ASP A 106 -1.91 7.93 -9.74
N GLU A 107 -2.72 7.11 -10.42
CA GLU A 107 -3.94 7.56 -11.11
C GLU A 107 -4.98 8.16 -10.13
N VAL A 108 -5.05 7.65 -8.90
CA VAL A 108 -5.99 8.11 -7.87
C VAL A 108 -5.49 9.37 -7.17
N PHE A 109 -4.20 9.43 -6.84
CA PHE A 109 -3.62 10.49 -6.01
C PHE A 109 -2.82 11.54 -6.77
N ASP A 110 -2.68 11.40 -8.09
CA ASP A 110 -2.09 12.38 -9.03
C ASP A 110 -0.74 12.94 -8.56
N GLY A 111 0.20 12.04 -8.21
CA GLY A 111 1.55 12.44 -7.85
C GLY A 111 1.70 13.22 -6.52
N VAL A 112 0.63 13.41 -5.73
CA VAL A 112 0.67 14.21 -4.49
C VAL A 112 1.82 13.75 -3.59
N VAL A 113 2.77 14.64 -3.31
CA VAL A 113 3.94 14.34 -2.48
C VAL A 113 3.60 14.59 -1.02
N TYR A 114 3.69 13.55 -0.19
CA TYR A 114 3.58 13.62 1.26
C TYR A 114 4.90 13.15 1.89
N THR A 115 5.45 13.95 2.80
CA THR A 115 6.67 13.62 3.53
C THR A 115 6.40 13.82 5.01
N PRO A 116 5.86 12.80 5.70
CA PRO A 116 5.61 12.91 7.13
C PRO A 116 6.95 12.86 7.87
N THR A 117 7.17 13.81 8.76
CA THR A 117 8.23 13.72 9.76
C THR A 117 7.57 13.59 11.14
N CYS A 118 7.75 12.45 11.81
CA CYS A 118 7.66 12.45 13.27
C CYS A 118 8.80 13.36 13.78
N PRO A 119 8.57 14.29 14.73
CA PRO A 119 9.66 14.94 15.45
C PRO A 119 10.48 13.93 16.27
#